data_AF-A0A8J7CBY9-F1
#
_entry.id   AF-A0A8J7CBY9-F1
#
_cell.length_a   1.000
_cell.length_b   1.000
_cell.length_c   1.000
_cell.angle_alpha   90.00
_cell.angle_beta   90.00
_cell.angle_gamma   90.00
#
_symmetry.space_group_name_H-M   'P 1'
#
loop_
_entity.id
_entity.type
_entity.pdbx_description
1 polymer ?
#
loop_
_entity_poly.entity_id
_entity_poly.type
_entity_poly.pdbx_seq_one_letter_code
_entity_poly.pdbx_strand_id
1 'polypeptide(L)'
;MRRSLPIFKHLGLAACIATALCTGGEPARAQETGTPTAPAPEAATASSVPEAGAAPSAPAALSAPAPAAQPGTPSNGSTPNGQPADPASSASLPGGTPAPRTGTPAPLNGDPPAANGIRSPDPSESAVVLPSDAAPPDAGGPNGAPDTNPLMPRVVIDGVDVTEGVYRDPPPEIPPQALPNYRDNVRDVANRFADYAHARSPNFPVLVRGGEILAFQSQREHDLATLKLPDGTPPSRGNVFDVGTPYGRYLRNIAGIVMDQHFCAPVNPTITPENLDRLRWLELHLFSLERCETLDDLQGAIAGATAQNVLLDARLSSDLAFRTVPAPDIENANIADIRSLRDARNVLFVLDSWGFDRIGDWVDALAATNHDVLVIDPFFRGRDCLDKAQIGRLKKKALGPRRMVIARLSVGLARDTMPYWKPGWQVGNPSFLVGHFPYTTGVYWTDVMNQEWLAMLGGAFASLMDLGVDGIMLDGMTTFLRQEALNPI
;
A
#
# COMPACT_ATOMS: atom_id res chain seq x y z
N MET A 1 24.19 13.30 21.04
CA MET A 1 23.53 14.60 21.26
C MET A 1 22.18 14.58 20.56
N ARG A 2 21.08 14.56 21.32
CA ARG A 2 19.71 14.52 20.78
C ARG A 2 19.30 15.92 20.33
N ARG A 3 19.03 16.12 19.05
CA ARG A 3 18.20 17.23 18.56
C ARG A 3 16.95 16.61 17.93
N SER A 4 15.89 16.42 18.73
CA SER A 4 14.56 16.28 18.15
C SER A 4 14.12 17.67 17.71
N LEU A 5 14.06 17.92 16.40
CA LEU A 5 13.36 19.11 15.90
C LEU A 5 11.84 18.88 16.04
N PRO A 6 11.08 19.85 16.57
CA PRO A 6 9.63 19.72 16.68
C PRO A 6 8.97 20.17 15.37
N ILE A 7 8.74 19.24 14.43
CA ILE A 7 7.97 19.52 13.20
C ILE A 7 6.48 19.75 13.51
N PHE A 8 5.99 19.31 14.68
CA PHE A 8 4.56 19.35 15.02
C PHE A 8 4.09 20.56 15.86
N LYS A 9 4.94 21.58 16.12
CA LYS A 9 4.56 22.70 17.02
C LYS A 9 3.94 23.93 16.36
N HIS A 10 3.83 24.00 15.03
CA HIS A 10 3.17 25.12 14.35
C HIS A 10 2.19 24.63 13.28
N LEU A 11 1.12 23.97 13.71
CA LEU A 11 -0.01 23.55 12.85
C LEU A 11 -1.11 24.63 12.71
N GLY A 12 -0.74 25.91 12.72
CA GLY A 12 -1.70 27.01 12.55
C GLY A 12 -2.24 27.18 11.12
N LEU A 13 -1.49 26.69 10.11
CA LEU A 13 -1.84 26.83 8.68
C LEU A 13 -2.10 25.48 7.99
N ALA A 14 -1.62 24.37 8.57
CA ALA A 14 -1.84 23.01 8.07
C ALA A 14 -3.24 22.44 8.39
N ALA A 15 -3.96 23.06 9.33
CA ALA A 15 -5.31 22.63 9.71
C ALA A 15 -6.31 22.71 8.53
N CYS A 16 -6.18 23.68 7.62
CA CYS A 16 -7.09 23.77 6.46
C CYS A 16 -6.84 22.69 5.39
N ILE A 17 -5.65 22.08 5.31
CA ILE A 17 -5.34 21.06 4.29
C ILE A 17 -5.66 19.65 4.80
N ALA A 18 -5.47 19.37 6.10
CA ALA A 18 -5.88 18.10 6.71
C ALA A 18 -7.41 17.95 6.74
N THR A 19 -8.14 19.04 7.00
CA THR A 19 -9.61 19.10 6.88
C THR A 19 -10.07 18.85 5.43
N ALA A 20 -9.35 19.36 4.43
CA ALA A 20 -9.74 19.21 3.02
C ALA A 20 -9.58 17.78 2.45
N LEU A 21 -8.79 16.91 3.08
CA LEU A 21 -8.51 15.58 2.51
C LEU A 21 -9.60 14.54 2.80
N CYS A 22 -10.26 14.59 3.96
CA CYS A 22 -11.35 13.66 4.30
C CYS A 22 -12.43 14.22 5.25
N THR A 23 -12.43 15.51 5.60
CA THR A 23 -13.55 16.09 6.37
C THR A 23 -14.43 16.91 5.42
N GLY A 24 -15.56 16.34 5.03
CA GLY A 24 -16.54 17.00 4.17
C GLY A 24 -16.97 18.35 4.77
N GLY A 25 -16.43 19.43 4.23
CA GLY A 25 -17.00 20.76 4.34
C GLY A 25 -17.77 21.06 3.06
N GLU A 26 -19.07 21.33 3.18
CA GLU A 26 -19.88 21.85 2.07
C GLU A 26 -19.16 23.01 1.37
N PRO A 27 -19.07 23.03 0.02
CA PRO A 27 -18.62 24.22 -0.67
C PRO A 27 -19.69 25.30 -0.49
N ALA A 28 -19.33 26.37 0.23
CA ALA A 28 -20.13 27.59 0.27
C ALA A 28 -20.37 28.07 -1.17
N ARG A 29 -21.64 28.08 -1.56
CA ARG A 29 -22.13 28.56 -2.85
C ARG A 29 -21.83 30.07 -2.98
N ALA A 30 -20.77 30.42 -3.69
CA ALA A 30 -20.49 31.81 -4.04
C ALA A 30 -21.52 32.28 -5.09
N GLN A 31 -22.39 33.20 -4.70
CA GLN A 31 -23.19 33.98 -5.63
C GLN A 31 -22.30 35.07 -6.25
N GLU A 32 -22.24 35.10 -7.57
CA GLU A 32 -21.71 36.21 -8.35
C GLU A 32 -22.58 37.45 -8.17
N THR A 33 -22.01 38.55 -7.67
CA THR A 33 -22.47 39.90 -8.01
C THR A 33 -21.29 40.89 -7.98
N GLY A 34 -20.96 41.43 -9.16
CA GLY A 34 -20.68 42.85 -9.39
C GLY A 34 -19.39 43.46 -8.82
N THR A 35 -18.45 43.77 -9.72
CA THR A 35 -17.51 44.91 -9.58
C THR A 35 -18.31 46.22 -9.49
N PRO A 36 -17.84 47.28 -8.78
CA PRO A 36 -16.90 48.20 -9.43
C PRO A 36 -15.87 48.93 -8.50
N THR A 37 -14.69 49.16 -9.07
CA THR A 37 -13.81 50.36 -8.98
C THR A 37 -13.07 50.72 -7.67
N ALA A 38 -11.75 50.86 -7.81
CA ALA A 38 -10.80 51.45 -6.85
C ALA A 38 -10.96 52.99 -6.73
N PRO A 39 -10.37 53.61 -5.69
CA PRO A 39 -9.03 54.18 -5.89
C PRO A 39 -8.08 54.02 -4.69
N ALA A 40 -6.79 54.17 -4.97
CA ALA A 40 -5.67 54.29 -4.02
C ALA A 40 -5.15 55.75 -4.02
N PRO A 41 -4.09 56.11 -3.29
CA PRO A 41 -3.73 55.80 -1.89
C PRO A 41 -3.43 57.10 -1.09
N GLU A 42 -3.28 57.03 0.24
CA GLU A 42 -2.53 58.06 0.97
C GLU A 42 -1.75 57.47 2.15
N ALA A 43 -0.59 58.09 2.37
CA ALA A 43 0.54 57.59 3.14
C ALA A 43 0.55 58.10 4.59
N ALA A 44 1.48 57.51 5.36
CA ALA A 44 2.35 58.16 6.34
C ALA A 44 2.23 57.74 7.82
N THR A 45 3.32 57.10 8.25
CA THR A 45 4.16 57.43 9.42
C THR A 45 3.73 57.01 10.84
N ALA A 46 4.45 56.00 11.32
CA ALA A 46 5.49 56.08 12.36
C ALA A 46 5.13 56.01 13.86
N SER A 47 5.85 55.08 14.49
CA SER A 47 6.52 55.19 15.80
C SER A 47 5.71 54.97 17.07
N SER A 48 5.99 53.88 17.79
CA SER A 48 6.79 53.89 19.03
C SER A 48 6.58 52.62 19.88
N VAL A 49 7.72 52.08 20.35
CA VAL A 49 7.95 51.10 21.44
C VAL A 49 9.02 51.82 22.29
N PRO A 50 9.11 51.74 23.65
CA PRO A 50 9.27 50.48 24.37
C PRO A 50 8.85 50.42 25.86
N GLU A 51 9.27 49.30 26.48
CA GLU A 51 9.42 48.98 27.92
C GLU A 51 8.18 48.52 28.69
N ALA A 52 8.26 47.71 29.74
CA ALA A 52 9.16 46.66 30.26
C ALA A 52 8.55 46.30 31.64
N GLY A 53 8.76 45.08 32.15
CA GLY A 53 8.76 44.86 33.61
C GLY A 53 7.83 43.79 34.18
N ALA A 54 8.43 42.62 34.38
CA ALA A 54 8.41 41.84 35.63
C ALA A 54 7.13 41.11 36.11
N ALA A 55 7.26 39.78 36.19
CA ALA A 55 6.61 38.89 37.17
C ALA A 55 7.14 39.20 38.60
N PRO A 56 6.51 38.67 39.69
CA PRO A 56 6.89 37.31 40.11
C PRO A 56 5.82 36.48 40.90
N SER A 57 6.15 35.19 41.06
CA SER A 57 5.91 34.31 42.22
C SER A 57 4.57 33.57 42.44
N ALA A 58 4.68 32.23 42.39
CA ALA A 58 3.89 31.25 43.15
C ALA A 58 4.24 31.30 44.66
N PRO A 59 3.47 30.61 45.53
CA PRO A 59 3.98 29.32 46.02
C PRO A 59 2.93 28.25 46.39
N ALA A 60 3.48 27.04 46.62
CA ALA A 60 3.12 26.04 47.64
C ALA A 60 2.40 24.74 47.22
N ALA A 61 2.96 23.66 47.77
CA ALA A 61 2.77 22.24 47.54
C ALA A 61 1.97 21.57 48.68
N LEU A 62 1.60 20.29 48.46
CA LEU A 62 1.30 19.16 49.39
C LEU A 62 0.41 18.19 48.60
N SER A 63 0.47 16.85 48.58
CA SER A 63 1.35 15.81 49.11
C SER A 63 0.98 14.50 48.40
N ALA A 64 1.94 13.59 48.23
CA ALA A 64 1.73 12.18 47.86
C ALA A 64 1.30 11.33 49.07
N PRO A 65 0.83 10.09 48.84
CA PRO A 65 1.43 8.97 49.57
C PRO A 65 1.87 7.81 48.66
N ALA A 66 2.85 7.07 49.17
CA ALA A 66 3.58 5.94 48.56
C ALA A 66 2.96 4.57 48.98
N PRO A 67 3.52 3.41 48.56
CA PRO A 67 2.76 2.20 48.22
C PRO A 67 2.70 1.08 49.28
N ALA A 68 1.82 0.11 49.05
CA ALA A 68 1.82 -1.25 49.59
C ALA A 68 1.09 -2.18 48.59
N ALA A 69 1.21 -3.50 48.51
CA ALA A 69 2.22 -4.51 48.83
C ALA A 69 1.69 -5.80 48.15
N GLN A 70 2.55 -6.63 47.55
CA GLN A 70 2.18 -7.97 47.08
C GLN A 70 1.98 -8.95 48.26
N PRO A 71 1.30 -10.09 48.01
CA PRO A 71 1.79 -11.33 48.59
C PRO A 71 1.87 -12.50 47.59
N GLY A 72 3.04 -13.15 47.58
CA GLY A 72 3.17 -14.59 47.85
C GLY A 72 2.91 -15.59 46.73
N THR A 73 4.00 -16.16 46.21
CA THR A 73 4.07 -17.53 45.71
C THR A 73 3.85 -18.56 46.82
N PRO A 74 3.50 -19.81 46.47
CA PRO A 74 4.26 -20.93 47.02
C PRO A 74 4.74 -21.91 45.94
N SER A 75 5.99 -22.33 46.10
CA SER A 75 6.61 -23.48 45.43
C SER A 75 6.62 -24.69 46.37
N ASN A 76 6.21 -25.87 45.87
CA ASN A 76 6.94 -27.16 45.93
C ASN A 76 6.01 -28.37 45.87
N GLY A 77 6.40 -29.40 45.10
CA GLY A 77 6.09 -30.79 45.43
C GLY A 77 5.61 -31.71 44.30
N SER A 78 6.54 -32.20 43.49
CA SER A 78 6.73 -33.60 43.03
C SER A 78 5.54 -34.52 42.62
N THR A 79 5.60 -34.92 41.34
CA THR A 79 5.22 -36.17 40.59
C THR A 79 5.04 -37.51 41.36
N PRO A 80 4.67 -38.64 40.69
CA PRO A 80 3.84 -38.90 39.49
C PRO A 80 2.88 -40.12 39.65
N ASN A 81 1.96 -40.36 38.70
CA ASN A 81 1.70 -41.64 38.02
C ASN A 81 0.27 -41.73 37.43
N GLY A 82 0.17 -42.37 36.25
CA GLY A 82 -0.99 -43.20 35.93
C GLY A 82 -1.75 -42.85 34.64
N GLN A 83 -1.19 -43.22 33.49
CA GLN A 83 -1.98 -43.78 32.38
C GLN A 83 -2.67 -45.07 32.88
N PRO A 84 -3.86 -45.44 32.34
CA PRO A 84 -3.84 -46.31 31.16
C PRO A 84 -5.00 -46.14 30.15
N ALA A 85 -4.64 -46.45 28.90
CA ALA A 85 -5.30 -47.30 27.90
C ALA A 85 -6.79 -47.11 27.50
N ASP A 86 -6.97 -47.00 26.18
CA ASP A 86 -8.14 -47.44 25.40
C ASP A 86 -8.57 -48.88 25.71
N PRO A 87 -9.83 -49.24 25.37
CA PRO A 87 -9.97 -50.07 24.18
C PRO A 87 -11.18 -49.70 23.29
N ALA A 88 -11.01 -50.02 22.01
CA ALA A 88 -12.05 -50.04 20.98
C ALA A 88 -13.07 -51.18 21.17
N SER A 89 -14.34 -50.94 20.78
CA SER A 89 -15.17 -51.92 20.04
C SER A 89 -16.53 -51.34 19.59
N SER A 90 -16.70 -51.36 18.25
CA SER A 90 -17.86 -51.87 17.49
C SER A 90 -19.28 -51.85 18.08
N ALA A 91 -20.21 -51.23 17.33
CA ALA A 91 -21.55 -51.78 17.06
C ALA A 91 -22.19 -51.13 15.82
N SER A 92 -22.95 -51.94 15.09
CA SER A 92 -23.45 -51.78 13.72
C SER A 92 -24.75 -50.98 13.57
N LEU A 93 -24.93 -50.41 12.36
CA LEU A 93 -26.10 -50.23 11.46
C LEU A 93 -27.52 -50.66 11.94
N PRO A 94 -28.65 -50.13 11.39
CA PRO A 94 -28.89 -49.78 9.97
C PRO A 94 -29.60 -48.41 9.78
N GLY A 95 -29.78 -47.80 8.61
CA GLY A 95 -29.89 -48.23 7.22
C GLY A 95 -31.10 -47.46 6.64
N GLY A 96 -30.93 -46.75 5.51
CA GLY A 96 -32.03 -45.99 4.92
C GLY A 96 -31.62 -45.04 3.80
N THR A 97 -31.36 -45.60 2.62
CA THR A 97 -31.33 -44.87 1.35
C THR A 97 -32.74 -44.85 0.75
N PRO A 98 -33.13 -43.81 0.00
CA PRO A 98 -33.49 -44.09 -1.38
C PRO A 98 -32.93 -43.09 -2.40
N ALA A 99 -32.91 -43.60 -3.63
CA ALA A 99 -32.23 -43.18 -4.85
C ALA A 99 -32.60 -41.78 -5.41
N PRO A 100 -31.75 -41.22 -6.30
CA PRO A 100 -31.98 -39.94 -6.94
C PRO A 100 -32.97 -40.07 -8.12
N ARG A 101 -33.91 -39.13 -8.21
CA ARG A 101 -34.75 -38.93 -9.40
C ARG A 101 -33.96 -38.13 -10.43
N THR A 102 -33.56 -38.80 -11.50
CA THR A 102 -33.13 -38.16 -12.75
C THR A 102 -34.36 -37.74 -13.55
N GLY A 103 -34.43 -36.46 -13.89
CA GLY A 103 -35.48 -35.88 -14.72
C GLY A 103 -34.87 -34.82 -15.62
N THR A 104 -34.38 -35.25 -16.78
CA THR A 104 -33.98 -34.38 -17.89
C THR A 104 -35.23 -34.08 -18.73
N PRO A 105 -35.55 -32.81 -19.04
CA PRO A 105 -36.48 -32.51 -20.13
C PRO A 105 -35.69 -32.25 -21.43
N ALA A 106 -36.05 -32.97 -22.49
CA ALA A 106 -35.68 -32.64 -23.87
C ALA A 106 -36.60 -31.50 -24.40
N PRO A 107 -36.09 -30.60 -25.26
CA PRO A 107 -36.84 -29.45 -25.74
C PRO A 107 -37.79 -29.82 -26.90
N LEU A 108 -38.97 -29.18 -26.90
CA LEU A 108 -39.92 -29.22 -28.01
C LEU A 108 -39.62 -28.09 -29.00
N ASN A 109 -39.48 -28.47 -30.26
CA ASN A 109 -39.38 -27.60 -31.43
C ASN A 109 -40.63 -26.74 -31.61
N GLY A 110 -40.44 -25.48 -32.03
CA GLY A 110 -41.48 -24.59 -32.51
C GLY A 110 -40.89 -23.31 -33.08
N ASP A 111 -40.53 -23.33 -34.37
CA ASP A 111 -40.16 -22.14 -35.12
C ASP A 111 -41.36 -21.19 -35.33
N PRO A 112 -41.14 -19.87 -35.37
CA PRO A 112 -42.16 -18.85 -35.66
C PRO A 112 -42.34 -18.62 -37.18
N PRO A 113 -43.48 -18.06 -37.64
CA PRO A 113 -43.70 -17.76 -39.05
C PRO A 113 -42.99 -16.49 -39.51
N ALA A 114 -42.52 -16.54 -40.77
CA ALA A 114 -41.79 -15.52 -41.50
C ALA A 114 -42.68 -14.45 -42.16
N ALA A 115 -42.13 -13.23 -42.27
CA ALA A 115 -42.31 -12.22 -43.33
C ALA A 115 -41.43 -11.01 -42.96
N ASN A 116 -40.70 -10.28 -43.79
CA ASN A 116 -40.62 -10.14 -45.23
C ASN A 116 -39.21 -9.62 -45.56
N GLY A 117 -38.67 -10.02 -46.71
CA GLY A 117 -37.28 -9.78 -47.08
C GLY A 117 -36.94 -8.37 -47.55
N ILE A 118 -35.65 -8.16 -47.81
CA ILE A 118 -35.10 -7.29 -48.84
C ILE A 118 -33.74 -7.87 -49.24
N ARG A 119 -33.50 -7.87 -50.56
CA ARG A 119 -32.32 -8.35 -51.29
C ARG A 119 -31.03 -7.67 -50.84
N SER A 120 -29.94 -8.44 -50.80
CA SER A 120 -28.58 -7.93 -50.84
C SER A 120 -28.28 -7.23 -52.17
N PRO A 121 -27.54 -6.11 -52.14
CA PRO A 121 -26.60 -5.79 -53.19
C PRO A 121 -25.15 -5.87 -52.69
N ASP A 122 -24.35 -6.43 -53.58
CA ASP A 122 -22.89 -6.48 -53.65
C ASP A 122 -22.21 -5.13 -53.37
N PRO A 123 -21.16 -5.04 -52.51
CA PRO A 123 -20.33 -3.86 -52.40
C PRO A 123 -18.98 -4.07 -53.11
N SER A 124 -18.87 -3.53 -54.31
CA SER A 124 -17.59 -3.09 -54.87
C SER A 124 -17.29 -1.65 -54.43
N GLU A 125 -16.04 -1.44 -54.05
CA GLU A 125 -15.33 -0.16 -53.86
C GLU A 125 -15.75 0.76 -52.70
N SER A 126 -14.98 0.71 -51.61
CA SER A 126 -14.12 1.81 -51.14
C SER A 126 -13.91 1.71 -49.63
N ALA A 127 -13.01 0.81 -49.20
CA ALA A 127 -12.48 0.79 -47.84
C ALA A 127 -10.98 1.08 -47.92
N VAL A 128 -10.60 2.17 -47.26
CA VAL A 128 -9.23 2.61 -47.05
C VAL A 128 -8.47 1.50 -46.32
N VAL A 129 -7.40 1.04 -46.95
CA VAL A 129 -6.45 0.06 -46.43
C VAL A 129 -5.66 0.67 -45.27
N LEU A 130 -5.75 0.08 -44.08
CA LEU A 130 -4.72 0.19 -43.05
C LEU A 130 -3.97 -1.15 -43.01
N PRO A 131 -2.64 -1.18 -43.14
CA PRO A 131 -1.90 -2.43 -43.26
C PRO A 131 -1.88 -3.19 -41.92
N SER A 132 -2.26 -4.47 -42.02
CA SER A 132 -1.90 -5.53 -41.09
C SER A 132 -0.41 -5.85 -41.20
N ASP A 133 0.13 -6.34 -40.08
CA ASP A 133 1.42 -7.03 -39.89
C ASP A 133 2.60 -6.20 -39.38
N ALA A 134 2.85 -6.36 -38.08
CA ALA A 134 4.16 -6.82 -37.61
C ALA A 134 3.94 -7.69 -36.37
N ALA A 135 4.14 -9.00 -36.51
CA ALA A 135 4.27 -9.92 -35.39
C ALA A 135 5.55 -9.55 -34.58
N PRO A 136 5.54 -9.64 -33.25
CA PRO A 136 6.76 -9.52 -32.48
C PRO A 136 7.68 -10.73 -32.76
N PRO A 137 9.01 -10.55 -32.82
CA PRO A 137 9.93 -11.64 -33.06
C PRO A 137 9.92 -12.64 -31.88
N ASP A 138 10.04 -13.93 -32.23
CA ASP A 138 10.14 -15.09 -31.34
C ASP A 138 10.87 -14.80 -30.02
N ALA A 139 10.13 -14.87 -28.91
CA ALA A 139 10.72 -15.02 -27.59
C ALA A 139 11.16 -16.48 -27.44
N GLY A 140 12.45 -16.73 -27.67
CA GLY A 140 13.06 -18.04 -27.54
C GLY A 140 13.02 -18.60 -26.11
N GLY A 141 12.71 -19.90 -26.01
CA GLY A 141 13.31 -20.87 -25.09
C GLY A 141 13.09 -20.73 -23.57
N PRO A 142 12.71 -21.82 -22.86
CA PRO A 142 12.56 -21.79 -21.42
C PRO A 142 13.93 -21.88 -20.76
N ASN A 143 14.59 -20.74 -20.55
CA ASN A 143 15.68 -20.46 -19.59
C ASN A 143 16.36 -19.14 -20.01
N GLY A 144 15.64 -18.01 -19.90
CA GLY A 144 16.21 -16.68 -20.12
C GLY A 144 16.37 -15.97 -18.79
N ALA A 145 17.62 -15.75 -18.36
CA ALA A 145 17.90 -14.68 -17.40
C ALA A 145 17.35 -13.36 -17.98
N PRO A 146 16.80 -12.45 -17.16
CA PRO A 146 16.25 -11.20 -17.68
C PRO A 146 17.35 -10.48 -18.46
N ASP A 147 17.00 -10.08 -19.68
CA ASP A 147 17.84 -9.40 -20.66
C ASP A 147 18.21 -8.02 -20.09
N THR A 148 19.18 -8.01 -19.18
CA THR A 148 19.69 -6.80 -18.57
C THR A 148 20.71 -6.22 -19.54
N ASN A 149 20.30 -5.20 -20.30
CA ASN A 149 21.29 -4.26 -20.79
C ASN A 149 22.06 -3.77 -19.55
N PRO A 150 23.37 -4.03 -19.39
CA PRO A 150 24.11 -3.66 -18.18
C PRO A 150 24.08 -2.15 -17.92
N LEU A 151 23.72 -1.35 -18.93
CA LEU A 151 23.57 0.10 -18.86
C LEU A 151 22.18 0.56 -18.42
N MET A 152 21.18 -0.32 -18.37
CA MET A 152 19.80 -0.02 -17.98
C MET A 152 19.21 -1.14 -17.12
N PRO A 153 19.61 -1.26 -15.84
CA PRO A 153 18.98 -2.21 -14.94
C PRO A 153 17.46 -2.01 -14.89
N ARG A 154 16.73 -3.14 -14.82
CA ARG A 154 15.28 -3.17 -14.76
C ARG A 154 14.75 -2.40 -13.54
N VAL A 155 13.75 -1.54 -13.74
CA VAL A 155 13.11 -0.76 -12.66
C VAL A 155 11.63 -1.14 -12.58
N VAL A 156 11.25 -1.77 -11.48
CA VAL A 156 9.85 -2.13 -11.19
C VAL A 156 9.37 -1.31 -10.00
N ILE A 157 8.34 -0.50 -10.21
CA ILE A 157 7.70 0.30 -9.17
C ILE A 157 6.31 -0.24 -8.91
N ASP A 158 6.06 -0.71 -7.68
CA ASP A 158 4.75 -1.20 -7.23
C ASP A 158 4.14 -2.23 -8.21
N GLY A 159 4.99 -3.15 -8.69
CA GLY A 159 4.63 -4.21 -9.63
C GLY A 159 4.53 -3.78 -11.11
N VAL A 160 4.84 -2.53 -11.46
CA VAL A 160 4.84 -2.02 -12.83
C VAL A 160 6.28 -1.84 -13.33
N ASP A 161 6.61 -2.49 -14.45
CA ASP A 161 7.89 -2.26 -15.11
C ASP A 161 7.91 -0.89 -15.78
N VAL A 162 8.79 0.00 -15.30
CA VAL A 162 8.93 1.37 -15.78
C VAL A 162 10.30 1.64 -16.40
N THR A 163 11.05 0.57 -16.70
CA THR A 163 12.45 0.64 -17.14
C THR A 163 12.65 1.65 -18.26
N GLU A 164 11.97 1.49 -19.41
CA GLU A 164 12.17 2.42 -20.54
C GLU A 164 11.77 3.85 -20.22
N GLY A 165 10.77 4.05 -19.34
CA GLY A 165 10.32 5.37 -18.94
C GLY A 165 11.31 6.10 -18.03
N VAL A 166 12.02 5.37 -17.18
CA VAL A 166 13.04 5.92 -16.27
C VAL A 166 14.24 6.47 -17.04
N TYR A 167 14.75 5.73 -18.03
CA TYR A 167 15.96 6.12 -18.77
C TYR A 167 15.72 7.14 -19.90
N ARG A 168 14.51 7.70 -20.02
CA ARG A 168 14.27 8.88 -20.88
C ARG A 168 14.79 10.16 -20.25
N ASP A 169 14.88 10.21 -18.93
CA ASP A 169 15.41 11.34 -18.20
C ASP A 169 16.95 11.23 -18.15
N PRO A 170 17.71 12.30 -18.46
CA PRO A 170 19.15 12.26 -18.27
C PRO A 170 19.47 12.06 -16.77
N PRO A 171 20.44 11.20 -16.42
CA PRO A 171 20.81 11.01 -15.03
C PRO A 171 21.34 12.33 -14.44
N PRO A 172 20.97 12.68 -13.20
CA PRO A 172 21.51 13.86 -12.56
C PRO A 172 23.02 13.67 -12.30
N GLU A 173 23.81 14.71 -12.55
CA GLU A 173 25.25 14.69 -12.26
C GLU A 173 25.49 14.90 -10.75
N ILE A 174 25.43 13.80 -9.99
CA ILE A 174 25.72 13.80 -8.55
C ILE A 174 27.06 13.09 -8.34
N PRO A 175 28.06 13.74 -7.70
CA PRO A 175 29.32 13.08 -7.42
C PRO A 175 29.08 11.89 -6.46
N PRO A 176 29.77 10.74 -6.64
CA PRO A 176 29.48 9.52 -5.89
C PRO A 176 29.48 9.72 -4.36
N GLN A 177 30.36 10.58 -3.84
CA GLN A 177 30.45 10.89 -2.40
C GLN A 177 29.21 11.65 -1.86
N ALA A 178 28.49 12.38 -2.74
CA ALA A 178 27.28 13.12 -2.38
C ALA A 178 25.99 12.33 -2.57
N LEU A 179 26.05 11.11 -3.12
CA LEU A 179 24.86 10.28 -3.35
C LEU A 179 24.13 9.98 -2.04
N PRO A 180 22.84 10.34 -1.88
CA PRO A 180 22.06 9.97 -0.71
C PRO A 180 21.92 8.45 -0.59
N ASN A 181 21.80 7.94 0.65
CA ASN A 181 21.25 6.60 0.84
C ASN A 181 19.72 6.69 0.71
N TYR A 182 19.20 6.47 -0.50
CA TYR A 182 17.78 6.59 -0.77
C TYR A 182 16.92 5.57 -0.01
N ARG A 183 17.45 4.37 0.25
CA ARG A 183 16.78 3.35 1.08
C ARG A 183 16.65 3.81 2.53
N ASP A 184 17.68 4.45 3.08
CA ASP A 184 17.65 5.01 4.43
C ASP A 184 16.60 6.12 4.56
N ASN A 185 16.52 7.00 3.57
CA ASN A 185 15.48 8.03 3.48
C ASN A 185 14.06 7.42 3.54
N VAL A 186 13.80 6.42 2.70
CA VAL A 186 12.48 5.76 2.65
C VAL A 186 12.18 5.00 3.95
N ARG A 187 13.18 4.32 4.54
CA ARG A 187 13.06 3.69 5.86
C ARG A 187 12.71 4.72 6.93
N ASP A 188 13.33 5.90 6.91
CA ASP A 188 13.01 6.96 7.88
C ASP A 188 11.57 7.48 7.71
N VAL A 189 11.11 7.65 6.47
CA VAL A 189 9.70 8.01 6.19
C VAL A 189 8.74 6.95 6.75
N ALA A 190 8.97 5.67 6.47
CA ALA A 190 8.16 4.58 7.00
C ALA A 190 8.14 4.59 8.55
N ASN A 191 9.31 4.76 9.16
CA ASN A 191 9.43 4.83 10.62
C ASN A 191 8.69 6.02 11.21
N ARG A 192 8.70 7.20 10.57
CA ARG A 192 7.98 8.39 11.07
C ARG A 192 6.47 8.16 11.10
N PHE A 193 5.91 7.57 10.05
CA PHE A 193 4.48 7.24 10.00
C PHE A 193 4.11 6.16 11.03
N ALA A 194 4.93 5.12 11.17
CA ALA A 194 4.75 4.09 12.18
C ALA A 194 4.83 4.65 13.60
N ASP A 195 5.85 5.47 13.91
CA ASP A 195 6.02 6.09 15.23
C ASP A 195 4.80 6.98 15.57
N TYR A 196 4.27 7.73 14.59
CA TYR A 196 3.04 8.51 14.77
C TYR A 196 1.83 7.61 15.04
N ALA A 197 1.67 6.53 14.28
CA ALA A 197 0.57 5.59 14.45
C ALA A 197 0.59 4.94 15.85
N HIS A 198 1.76 4.44 16.27
CA HIS A 198 1.96 3.76 17.55
C HIS A 198 1.82 4.70 18.75
N ALA A 199 2.17 5.98 18.59
CA ALA A 199 1.91 6.98 19.62
C ALA A 199 0.40 7.20 19.87
N ARG A 200 -0.44 7.00 18.85
CA ARG A 200 -1.91 7.11 18.97
C ARG A 200 -2.59 5.79 19.32
N SER A 201 -2.09 4.68 18.78
CA SER A 201 -2.61 3.32 18.98
C SER A 201 -1.44 2.33 18.91
N PRO A 202 -0.96 1.79 20.04
CA PRO A 202 0.31 1.05 20.12
C PRO A 202 0.47 -0.15 19.16
N ASN A 203 -0.64 -0.74 18.72
CA ASN A 203 -0.63 -1.91 17.84
C ASN A 203 -1.24 -1.60 16.45
N PHE A 204 -1.27 -0.33 16.05
CA PHE A 204 -1.82 0.06 14.76
C PHE A 204 -0.94 -0.49 13.61
N PRO A 205 -1.45 -1.40 12.77
CA PRO A 205 -0.68 -1.97 11.68
C PRO A 205 -0.29 -0.93 10.64
N VAL A 206 1.01 -0.82 10.39
CA VAL A 206 1.56 -0.14 9.22
C VAL A 206 2.15 -1.20 8.30
N LEU A 207 1.62 -1.31 7.08
CA LEU A 207 2.13 -2.19 6.03
C LEU A 207 3.00 -1.37 5.06
N VAL A 208 3.98 -2.02 4.44
CA VAL A 208 4.83 -1.38 3.42
C VAL A 208 4.86 -2.24 2.16
N ARG A 209 4.36 -1.69 1.04
CA ARG A 209 4.44 -2.35 -0.27
C ARG A 209 5.84 -2.20 -0.86
N GLY A 210 6.43 -3.31 -1.32
CA GLY A 210 7.84 -3.40 -1.66
C GLY A 210 8.75 -3.20 -0.45
N GLY A 211 8.27 -3.50 0.76
CA GLY A 211 9.01 -3.29 2.00
C GLY A 211 10.18 -4.26 2.20
N GLU A 212 10.22 -5.36 1.46
CA GLU A 212 11.24 -6.41 1.53
C GLU A 212 12.62 -5.92 1.08
N ILE A 213 12.70 -5.04 0.07
CA ILE A 213 13.97 -4.49 -0.40
C ILE A 213 14.55 -3.44 0.57
N LEU A 214 13.80 -3.04 1.59
CA LEU A 214 14.23 -2.15 2.66
C LEU A 214 14.55 -2.91 3.96
N ALA A 215 14.22 -4.19 4.05
CA ALA A 215 14.33 -4.97 5.29
C ALA A 215 15.78 -5.27 5.69
N PHE A 216 16.67 -5.41 4.70
CA PHE A 216 18.04 -5.87 4.90
C PHE A 216 19.03 -4.98 4.15
N GLN A 217 20.26 -4.90 4.66
CA GLN A 217 21.39 -4.26 4.00
C GLN A 217 21.57 -4.86 2.61
N SER A 218 21.40 -4.04 1.58
CA SER A 218 21.65 -4.43 0.20
C SER A 218 23.14 -4.33 -0.17
N GLN A 219 23.54 -5.01 -1.26
CA GLN A 219 24.87 -4.84 -1.85
C GLN A 219 25.15 -3.37 -2.17
N ARG A 220 24.18 -2.69 -2.81
CA ARG A 220 24.29 -1.26 -3.13
C ARG A 220 24.52 -0.37 -1.91
N GLU A 221 23.82 -0.60 -0.80
CA GLU A 221 24.05 0.16 0.43
C GLU A 221 25.42 -0.12 1.04
N HIS A 222 25.92 -1.36 0.92
CA HIS A 222 27.25 -1.74 1.35
C HIS A 222 28.33 -1.01 0.53
N ASP A 223 28.16 -0.98 -0.80
CA ASP A 223 29.08 -0.31 -1.72
C ASP A 223 29.04 1.21 -1.51
N LEU A 224 27.85 1.80 -1.36
CA LEU A 224 27.70 3.23 -1.06
C LEU A 224 28.37 3.61 0.26
N ALA A 225 28.23 2.79 1.30
CA ALA A 225 28.87 3.04 2.59
C ALA A 225 30.40 2.92 2.49
N THR A 226 30.90 1.95 1.72
CA THR A 226 32.33 1.77 1.46
C THR A 226 32.93 2.94 0.68
N LEU A 227 32.23 3.39 -0.36
CA LEU A 227 32.61 4.54 -1.20
C LEU A 227 32.71 5.85 -0.40
N LYS A 228 31.95 5.97 0.69
CA LYS A 228 31.93 7.13 1.57
C LYS A 228 32.96 7.09 2.70
N LEU A 229 33.74 6.01 2.80
CA LEU A 229 34.84 5.94 3.77
C LEU A 229 35.95 6.93 3.40
N PRO A 230 36.64 7.52 4.40
CA PRO A 230 37.85 8.30 4.13
C PRO A 230 38.92 7.44 3.45
N ASP A 231 39.70 8.04 2.56
CA ASP A 231 40.76 7.36 1.82
C ASP A 231 41.68 6.54 2.75
N GLY A 232 41.94 5.29 2.36
CA GLY A 232 42.78 4.36 3.13
C GLY A 232 42.11 3.71 4.34
N THR A 233 40.83 3.99 4.61
CA THR A 233 40.07 3.35 5.69
C THR A 233 39.46 2.03 5.19
N PRO A 234 39.82 0.86 5.76
CA PRO A 234 39.20 -0.40 5.36
C PRO A 234 37.74 -0.51 5.87
N PRO A 235 36.86 -1.20 5.12
CA PRO A 235 35.52 -1.53 5.60
C PRO A 235 35.61 -2.50 6.78
N SER A 236 34.75 -2.30 7.77
CA SER A 236 34.65 -3.08 9.00
C SER A 236 33.21 -3.07 9.50
N ARG A 237 32.84 -4.02 10.37
CA ARG A 237 31.48 -4.06 10.95
C ARG A 237 31.08 -2.81 11.73
N GLY A 238 32.03 -1.95 12.12
CA GLY A 238 31.76 -0.71 12.85
C GLY A 238 31.40 0.48 11.94
N ASN A 239 31.70 0.42 10.64
CA ASN A 239 31.46 1.52 9.70
C ASN A 239 30.66 1.12 8.46
N VAL A 240 30.64 -0.17 8.09
CA VAL A 240 29.88 -0.70 6.97
C VAL A 240 29.17 -1.98 7.43
N PHE A 241 27.86 -2.07 7.23
CA PHE A 241 27.11 -3.27 7.56
C PHE A 241 27.31 -4.37 6.51
N ASP A 242 27.37 -5.63 6.97
CA ASP A 242 27.44 -6.80 6.10
C ASP A 242 26.13 -6.94 5.32
N VAL A 243 26.19 -7.35 4.05
CA VAL A 243 24.99 -7.61 3.23
C VAL A 243 24.08 -8.62 3.92
N GLY A 244 22.78 -8.37 3.91
CA GLY A 244 21.79 -9.18 4.63
C GLY A 244 21.62 -8.81 6.11
N THR A 245 22.35 -7.83 6.64
CA THR A 245 22.12 -7.31 8.00
C THR A 245 20.71 -6.71 8.10
N PRO A 246 19.86 -7.11 9.07
CA PRO A 246 18.50 -6.61 9.18
C PRO A 246 18.43 -5.17 9.72
N TYR A 247 17.56 -4.35 9.14
CA TYR A 247 17.24 -3.01 9.64
C TYR A 247 16.23 -3.05 10.78
N GLY A 248 16.71 -3.39 11.97
CA GLY A 248 15.86 -3.71 13.13
C GLY A 248 14.86 -2.62 13.56
N ARG A 249 15.17 -1.32 13.41
CA ARG A 249 14.19 -0.25 13.70
C ARG A 249 13.01 -0.32 12.73
N TYR A 250 13.30 -0.39 11.43
CA TYR A 250 12.30 -0.49 10.38
C TYR A 250 11.42 -1.73 10.58
N LEU A 251 12.04 -2.90 10.76
CA LEU A 251 11.32 -4.17 10.91
C LEU A 251 10.44 -4.23 12.17
N ARG A 252 10.85 -3.62 13.28
CA ARG A 252 10.02 -3.56 14.50
C ARG A 252 8.89 -2.55 14.42
N ASN A 253 8.98 -1.57 13.53
CA ASN A 253 8.03 -0.48 13.42
C ASN A 253 6.91 -0.77 12.40
N ILE A 254 7.04 -1.78 11.55
CA ILE A 254 6.01 -2.16 10.58
C ILE A 254 5.37 -3.48 11.01
N ALA A 255 4.12 -3.69 10.62
CA ALA A 255 3.37 -4.92 10.93
C ALA A 255 3.45 -5.95 9.80
N GLY A 256 3.77 -5.52 8.57
CA GLY A 256 3.83 -6.43 7.44
C GLY A 256 4.35 -5.80 6.16
N ILE A 257 4.66 -6.68 5.21
CA ILE A 257 5.23 -6.35 3.91
C ILE A 257 4.33 -6.89 2.82
N VAL A 258 4.09 -6.07 1.80
CA VAL A 258 3.27 -6.42 0.65
C VAL A 258 4.17 -6.52 -0.58
N MET A 259 4.29 -7.71 -1.16
CA MET A 259 5.12 -8.00 -2.33
C MET A 259 4.26 -7.98 -3.61
N ASP A 260 4.89 -7.73 -4.75
CA ASP A 260 4.25 -7.75 -6.07
C ASP A 260 4.90 -8.83 -6.94
N GLN A 261 4.09 -9.66 -7.61
CA GLN A 261 4.56 -10.68 -8.56
C GLN A 261 5.61 -11.63 -7.96
N HIS A 262 5.41 -12.10 -6.74
CA HIS A 262 6.33 -13.01 -6.06
C HIS A 262 6.20 -14.45 -6.60
N PHE A 263 5.02 -14.82 -7.09
CA PHE A 263 4.73 -16.18 -7.58
C PHE A 263 4.49 -16.24 -9.09
N CYS A 264 3.65 -15.37 -9.63
CA CYS A 264 3.22 -15.40 -11.03
C CYS A 264 4.18 -14.63 -11.94
N ALA A 265 4.38 -15.16 -13.15
CA ALA A 265 5.22 -14.52 -14.15
C ALA A 265 4.59 -13.19 -14.66
N PRO A 266 5.42 -12.19 -15.04
CA PRO A 266 6.85 -12.12 -14.82
C PRO A 266 7.15 -11.92 -13.33
N VAL A 267 7.93 -12.84 -12.76
CA VAL A 267 8.27 -12.82 -11.33
C VAL A 267 9.15 -11.60 -11.05
N ASN A 268 8.95 -10.97 -9.91
CA ASN A 268 9.76 -9.88 -9.39
C ASN A 268 10.52 -10.35 -8.14
N PRO A 269 11.67 -11.05 -8.31
CA PRO A 269 12.39 -11.65 -7.20
C PRO A 269 13.11 -10.58 -6.37
N THR A 270 12.40 -9.99 -5.41
CA THR A 270 12.92 -8.94 -4.52
C THR A 270 13.44 -9.48 -3.19
N ILE A 271 13.16 -10.76 -2.89
CA ILE A 271 13.53 -11.42 -1.64
C ILE A 271 14.00 -12.85 -1.87
N THR A 272 15.02 -13.27 -1.12
CA THR A 272 15.50 -14.66 -1.11
C THR A 272 14.67 -15.53 -0.16
N PRO A 273 14.57 -16.85 -0.37
CA PRO A 273 13.89 -17.74 0.58
C PRO A 273 14.40 -17.62 2.02
N GLU A 274 15.72 -17.47 2.20
CA GLU A 274 16.32 -17.26 3.52
C GLU A 274 15.83 -15.97 4.19
N ASN A 275 15.79 -14.86 3.44
CA ASN A 275 15.31 -13.59 3.99
C ASN A 275 13.81 -13.61 4.23
N LEU A 276 13.04 -14.34 3.42
CA LEU A 276 11.62 -14.57 3.64
C LEU A 276 11.40 -15.30 4.97
N ASP A 277 12.16 -16.37 5.23
CA ASP A 277 12.13 -17.11 6.49
C ASP A 277 12.49 -16.22 7.69
N ARG A 278 13.49 -15.35 7.53
CA ARG A 278 13.85 -14.37 8.55
C ARG A 278 12.73 -13.38 8.84
N LEU A 279 12.02 -12.87 7.83
CA LEU A 279 10.86 -11.99 8.04
C LEU A 279 9.74 -12.72 8.79
N ARG A 280 9.46 -13.97 8.46
CA ARG A 280 8.46 -14.79 9.18
C ARG A 280 8.85 -15.03 10.62
N TRP A 281 10.13 -15.31 10.88
CA TRP A 281 10.64 -15.48 12.24
C TRP A 281 10.52 -14.20 13.09
N LEU A 282 10.58 -13.03 12.45
CA LEU A 282 10.32 -11.73 13.07
C LEU A 282 8.82 -11.41 13.23
N GLU A 283 7.93 -12.35 12.92
CA GLU A 283 6.47 -12.22 12.99
C GLU A 283 5.87 -11.14 12.09
N LEU A 284 6.54 -10.79 10.98
CA LEU A 284 5.99 -9.90 9.96
C LEU A 284 4.88 -10.61 9.19
N HIS A 285 3.76 -9.93 8.99
CA HIS A 285 2.71 -10.41 8.09
C HIS A 285 3.12 -10.19 6.63
N LEU A 286 3.13 -11.26 5.84
CA LEU A 286 3.55 -11.22 4.45
C LEU A 286 2.34 -11.32 3.54
N PHE A 287 2.27 -10.44 2.56
CA PHE A 287 1.21 -10.41 1.56
C PHE A 287 1.83 -10.46 0.17
N SER A 288 1.10 -11.00 -0.82
CA SER A 288 1.46 -10.87 -2.23
C SER A 288 0.29 -10.49 -3.11
N LEU A 289 0.55 -9.59 -4.05
CA LEU A 289 -0.34 -9.21 -5.14
C LEU A 289 0.15 -9.91 -6.41
N GLU A 290 -0.67 -10.80 -6.96
CA GLU A 290 -0.32 -11.59 -8.13
C GLU A 290 -1.28 -11.33 -9.30
N ARG A 291 -0.69 -11.17 -10.48
CA ARG A 291 -1.35 -11.22 -11.77
C ARG A 291 -0.81 -12.43 -12.51
N CYS A 292 -1.66 -13.41 -12.68
CA CYS A 292 -1.34 -14.70 -13.26
C CYS A 292 -1.91 -14.77 -14.67
N GLU A 293 -1.17 -15.29 -15.63
CA GLU A 293 -1.63 -15.35 -17.02
C GLU A 293 -2.63 -16.49 -17.21
N THR A 294 -2.40 -17.61 -16.53
CA THR A 294 -3.20 -18.82 -16.66
C THR A 294 -3.80 -19.26 -15.33
N LEU A 295 -4.81 -20.14 -15.40
CA LEU A 295 -5.36 -20.80 -14.22
C LEU A 295 -4.33 -21.69 -13.52
N ASP A 296 -3.41 -22.29 -14.28
CA ASP A 296 -2.34 -23.12 -13.72
C ASP A 296 -1.36 -22.27 -12.91
N ASP A 297 -0.99 -21.08 -13.41
CA ASP A 297 -0.16 -20.12 -12.67
C ASP A 297 -0.86 -19.65 -11.38
N LEU A 298 -2.17 -19.37 -11.47
CA LEU A 298 -2.99 -18.99 -10.32
C LEU A 298 -3.00 -20.08 -9.24
N GLN A 299 -3.20 -21.34 -9.63
CA GLN A 299 -3.15 -22.49 -8.72
C GLN A 299 -1.76 -22.67 -8.12
N GLY A 300 -0.71 -22.49 -8.93
CA GLY A 300 0.68 -22.49 -8.49
C GLY A 300 0.96 -21.43 -7.43
N ALA A 301 0.48 -20.20 -7.64
CA ALA A 301 0.59 -19.10 -6.68
C ALA A 301 -0.15 -19.40 -5.38
N ILE A 302 -1.36 -19.95 -5.42
CA ILE A 302 -2.11 -20.36 -4.22
C ILE A 302 -1.33 -21.41 -3.41
N ALA A 303 -0.80 -22.43 -4.08
CA ALA A 303 0.01 -23.47 -3.44
C ALA A 303 1.30 -22.88 -2.83
N GLY A 304 2.00 -22.03 -3.58
CA GLY A 304 3.21 -21.34 -3.15
C GLY A 304 2.98 -20.44 -1.94
N ALA A 305 1.93 -19.63 -1.96
CA ALA A 305 1.54 -18.75 -0.87
C ALA A 305 1.18 -19.52 0.40
N THR A 306 0.45 -20.62 0.26
CA THR A 306 0.11 -21.52 1.38
C THR A 306 1.38 -22.11 2.01
N ALA A 307 2.30 -22.64 1.19
CA ALA A 307 3.57 -23.20 1.67
C ALA A 307 4.47 -22.14 2.34
N GLN A 308 4.40 -20.90 1.86
CA GLN A 308 5.22 -19.79 2.36
C GLN A 308 4.51 -18.99 3.47
N ASN A 309 3.29 -19.34 3.88
CA ASN A 309 2.49 -18.57 4.84
C ASN A 309 2.38 -17.08 4.46
N VAL A 310 2.04 -16.84 3.19
CA VAL A 310 1.83 -15.51 2.61
C VAL A 310 0.34 -15.35 2.31
N LEU A 311 -0.25 -14.23 2.74
CA LEU A 311 -1.62 -13.89 2.38
C LEU A 311 -1.69 -13.40 0.93
N LEU A 312 -2.51 -14.03 0.12
CA LEU A 312 -2.50 -13.87 -1.33
C LEU A 312 -3.78 -13.18 -1.83
N ASP A 313 -3.63 -12.19 -2.72
CA ASP A 313 -4.67 -11.79 -3.68
C ASP A 313 -4.09 -12.00 -5.08
N ALA A 314 -4.57 -13.04 -5.75
CA ALA A 314 -4.12 -13.45 -7.08
C ALA A 314 -5.27 -13.38 -8.08
N ARG A 315 -5.00 -12.79 -9.25
CA ARG A 315 -6.01 -12.56 -10.30
C ARG A 315 -5.49 -12.99 -11.66
N LEU A 316 -6.40 -13.38 -12.55
CA LEU A 316 -6.05 -13.57 -13.96
C LEU A 316 -5.79 -12.21 -14.64
N SER A 317 -4.75 -12.13 -15.47
CA SER A 317 -4.03 -10.94 -15.96
C SER A 317 -4.86 -9.86 -16.70
N SER A 318 -6.18 -10.02 -16.83
CA SER A 318 -7.09 -9.00 -17.36
C SER A 318 -7.39 -7.83 -16.40
N ASP A 319 -7.00 -7.91 -15.13
CA ASP A 319 -7.23 -6.85 -14.12
C ASP A 319 -5.93 -6.13 -13.74
N LEU A 320 -5.53 -5.14 -14.53
CA LEU A 320 -4.23 -4.45 -14.45
C LEU A 320 -4.00 -3.61 -13.18
N ALA A 321 -5.05 -3.25 -12.42
CA ALA A 321 -4.92 -2.34 -11.28
C ALA A 321 -5.72 -2.78 -10.04
N PHE A 322 -6.08 -4.06 -9.94
CA PHE A 322 -6.94 -4.58 -8.88
C PHE A 322 -8.27 -3.80 -8.80
N ARG A 323 -8.84 -3.50 -9.98
CA ARG A 323 -10.06 -2.69 -10.18
C ARG A 323 -11.31 -3.44 -9.86
N THR A 324 -11.29 -4.75 -10.06
CA THR A 324 -12.48 -5.58 -9.89
C THR A 324 -12.63 -5.99 -8.43
N VAL A 325 -13.87 -6.13 -8.00
CA VAL A 325 -14.18 -6.85 -6.76
C VAL A 325 -14.58 -8.25 -7.20
N PRO A 326 -13.83 -9.30 -6.82
CA PRO A 326 -14.18 -10.66 -7.21
C PRO A 326 -15.53 -11.04 -6.61
N ALA A 327 -16.18 -12.02 -7.24
CA ALA A 327 -17.42 -12.60 -6.75
C ALA A 327 -17.29 -13.05 -5.29
N PRO A 328 -18.38 -13.03 -4.51
CA PRO A 328 -18.35 -13.20 -3.04
C PRO A 328 -17.96 -14.60 -2.55
N ASP A 329 -17.85 -15.57 -3.45
CA ASP A 329 -17.68 -16.99 -3.12
C ASP A 329 -16.20 -17.31 -2.82
N ILE A 330 -15.85 -17.16 -1.54
CA ILE A 330 -14.64 -17.75 -0.98
C ILE A 330 -15.04 -19.08 -0.36
N GLU A 331 -14.51 -20.17 -0.91
CA GLU A 331 -14.71 -21.50 -0.32
C GLU A 331 -14.17 -21.52 1.12
N ASN A 332 -14.95 -22.04 2.06
CA ASN A 332 -14.59 -22.09 3.49
C ASN A 332 -14.26 -20.71 4.09
N ALA A 333 -15.01 -19.68 3.71
CA ALA A 333 -14.89 -18.33 4.26
C ALA A 333 -14.81 -18.31 5.80
N ASN A 334 -13.88 -17.52 6.32
CA ASN A 334 -13.63 -17.43 7.75
C ASN A 334 -14.80 -16.74 8.48
N ILE A 335 -15.53 -17.50 9.31
CA ILE A 335 -16.67 -17.02 10.10
C ILE A 335 -16.28 -16.37 11.44
N ALA A 336 -14.99 -16.23 11.74
CA ALA A 336 -14.52 -15.56 12.95
C ALA A 336 -14.40 -14.04 12.78
N ASP A 337 -14.47 -13.33 13.90
CA ASP A 337 -14.08 -11.92 13.98
C ASP A 337 -12.56 -11.77 13.82
N ILE A 338 -12.15 -10.86 12.93
CA ILE A 338 -10.74 -10.53 12.71
C ILE A 338 -10.42 -9.25 13.47
N ARG A 339 -9.60 -9.35 14.52
CA ARG A 339 -9.22 -8.22 15.38
C ARG A 339 -7.78 -7.79 15.19
N SER A 340 -6.96 -8.67 14.62
CA SER A 340 -5.56 -8.42 14.28
C SER A 340 -5.19 -9.17 13.00
N LEU A 341 -4.06 -8.79 12.40
CA LEU A 341 -3.53 -9.47 11.21
C LEU A 341 -3.19 -10.95 11.46
N ARG A 342 -2.96 -11.34 12.72
CA ARG A 342 -2.74 -12.74 13.13
C ARG A 342 -3.98 -13.62 12.98
N ASP A 343 -5.17 -13.02 12.98
CA ASP A 343 -6.43 -13.76 12.84
C ASP A 343 -6.82 -13.99 11.37
N ALA A 344 -6.13 -13.34 10.44
CA ALA A 344 -6.47 -13.32 9.02
C ALA A 344 -5.97 -14.56 8.28
N ARG A 345 -6.83 -15.11 7.41
CA ARG A 345 -6.55 -16.27 6.54
C ARG A 345 -6.55 -15.91 5.06
N ASN A 346 -7.11 -14.77 4.69
CA ASN A 346 -7.18 -14.29 3.32
C ASN A 346 -7.24 -12.76 3.27
N VAL A 347 -6.96 -12.19 2.11
CA VAL A 347 -6.88 -10.74 1.88
C VAL A 347 -7.48 -10.40 0.53
N LEU A 348 -8.03 -9.20 0.41
CA LEU A 348 -8.44 -8.62 -0.87
C LEU A 348 -7.91 -7.20 -0.99
N PHE A 349 -7.20 -6.93 -2.09
CA PHE A 349 -6.70 -5.61 -2.45
C PHE A 349 -7.62 -5.00 -3.52
N VAL A 350 -8.15 -3.80 -3.28
CA VAL A 350 -8.91 -3.04 -4.30
C VAL A 350 -8.36 -1.63 -4.33
N LEU A 351 -7.33 -1.44 -5.14
CA LEU A 351 -6.48 -0.24 -5.12
C LEU A 351 -6.86 0.80 -6.19
N ASP A 352 -7.88 0.49 -6.99
CA ASP A 352 -8.44 1.34 -8.04
C ASP A 352 -9.97 1.13 -8.09
N SER A 353 -10.73 2.22 -8.08
CA SER A 353 -12.20 2.21 -8.07
C SER A 353 -12.82 2.79 -9.35
N TRP A 354 -12.02 3.00 -10.40
CA TRP A 354 -12.50 3.57 -11.67
C TRP A 354 -13.55 2.70 -12.38
N GLY A 355 -13.58 1.39 -12.09
CA GLY A 355 -14.59 0.46 -12.62
C GLY A 355 -16.02 0.64 -12.08
N PHE A 356 -16.24 1.52 -11.09
CA PHE A 356 -17.55 1.74 -10.47
C PHE A 356 -18.00 3.18 -10.68
N ASP A 357 -19.27 3.39 -11.02
CA ASP A 357 -19.80 4.73 -11.31
C ASP A 357 -20.11 5.57 -10.08
N ARG A 358 -20.58 4.92 -9.01
CA ARG A 358 -20.95 5.59 -7.77
C ARG A 358 -20.20 4.97 -6.60
N ILE A 359 -19.82 5.82 -5.64
CA ILE A 359 -19.18 5.38 -4.40
C ILE A 359 -20.03 4.34 -3.65
N GLY A 360 -21.36 4.46 -3.71
CA GLY A 360 -22.28 3.48 -3.13
C GLY A 360 -22.14 2.08 -3.74
N ASP A 361 -22.08 1.99 -5.07
CA ASP A 361 -21.94 0.70 -5.77
C ASP A 361 -20.61 0.01 -5.45
N TRP A 362 -19.55 0.80 -5.32
CA TRP A 362 -18.24 0.29 -4.93
C TRP A 362 -18.21 -0.20 -3.47
N VAL A 363 -18.77 0.56 -2.54
CA VAL A 363 -18.90 0.15 -1.13
C VAL A 363 -19.79 -1.08 -0.99
N ASP A 364 -20.88 -1.16 -1.76
CA ASP A 364 -21.78 -2.32 -1.81
C ASP A 364 -21.03 -3.57 -2.27
N ALA A 365 -20.28 -3.48 -3.37
CA ALA A 365 -19.49 -4.58 -3.90
C ALA A 365 -18.45 -5.08 -2.88
N LEU A 366 -17.70 -4.16 -2.25
CA LEU A 366 -16.73 -4.51 -1.21
C LEU A 366 -17.41 -5.15 0.02
N ALA A 367 -18.54 -4.62 0.47
CA ALA A 367 -19.31 -5.14 1.60
C ALA A 367 -19.89 -6.54 1.34
N ALA A 368 -20.10 -6.91 0.08
CA ALA A 368 -20.59 -8.22 -0.31
C ALA A 368 -19.53 -9.34 -0.22
N THR A 369 -18.25 -9.01 0.03
CA THR A 369 -17.17 -10.01 0.12
C THR A 369 -16.94 -10.53 1.55
N ASN A 370 -16.25 -11.67 1.67
CA ASN A 370 -15.98 -12.34 2.96
C ASN A 370 -14.50 -12.40 3.34
N HIS A 371 -13.65 -11.57 2.74
CA HIS A 371 -12.23 -11.51 3.07
C HIS A 371 -11.98 -11.00 4.50
N ASP A 372 -10.94 -11.53 5.16
CA ASP A 372 -10.53 -11.20 6.52
C ASP A 372 -9.87 -9.83 6.62
N VAL A 373 -9.16 -9.45 5.58
CA VAL A 373 -8.52 -8.13 5.43
C VAL A 373 -8.92 -7.55 4.08
N LEU A 374 -9.46 -6.33 4.11
CA LEU A 374 -9.58 -5.50 2.92
C LEU A 374 -8.50 -4.43 2.91
N VAL A 375 -7.74 -4.34 1.83
CA VAL A 375 -6.81 -3.23 1.58
C VAL A 375 -7.37 -2.40 0.43
N ILE A 376 -7.69 -1.14 0.67
CA ILE A 376 -8.38 -0.28 -0.31
C ILE A 376 -7.68 1.05 -0.50
N ASP A 377 -7.78 1.64 -1.70
CA ASP A 377 -7.55 3.07 -1.85
C ASP A 377 -8.74 3.82 -1.23
N PRO A 378 -8.58 4.65 -0.19
CA PRO A 378 -9.69 5.30 0.49
C PRO A 378 -10.35 6.43 -0.33
N PHE A 379 -9.80 6.77 -1.50
CA PHE A 379 -10.32 7.80 -2.38
C PHE A 379 -11.01 7.19 -3.60
N PHE A 380 -12.33 7.23 -3.63
CA PHE A 380 -13.14 6.82 -4.76
C PHE A 380 -12.77 7.63 -6.02
N ARG A 381 -12.38 6.93 -7.09
CA ARG A 381 -11.85 7.48 -8.36
C ARG A 381 -10.73 8.50 -8.14
N GLY A 382 -9.97 8.35 -7.06
CA GLY A 382 -8.91 9.26 -6.65
C GLY A 382 -9.40 10.67 -6.32
N ARG A 383 -10.67 10.87 -5.96
CA ARG A 383 -11.27 12.20 -5.73
C ARG A 383 -12.07 12.24 -4.43
N ASP A 384 -13.02 11.33 -4.24
CA ASP A 384 -13.95 11.40 -3.11
C ASP A 384 -13.48 10.48 -1.98
N CYS A 385 -13.14 11.05 -0.82
CA CYS A 385 -12.74 10.24 0.33
C CYS A 385 -13.96 9.50 0.93
N LEU A 386 -13.77 8.22 1.25
CA LEU A 386 -14.74 7.43 2.03
C LEU A 386 -14.97 8.07 3.40
N ASP A 387 -16.23 8.11 3.85
CA ASP A 387 -16.57 8.58 5.18
C ASP A 387 -16.48 7.48 6.26
N LYS A 388 -16.62 7.89 7.52
CA LYS A 388 -16.56 6.98 8.67
C LYS A 388 -17.65 5.92 8.67
N ALA A 389 -18.85 6.22 8.16
CA ALA A 389 -19.96 5.26 8.09
C ALA A 389 -19.69 4.20 7.01
N GLN A 390 -19.15 4.61 5.87
CA GLN A 390 -18.73 3.72 4.79
C GLN A 390 -17.59 2.82 5.25
N ILE A 391 -16.53 3.36 5.89
CA ILE A 391 -15.46 2.55 6.50
C ILE A 391 -16.03 1.59 7.54
N GLY A 392 -16.91 2.06 8.43
CA GLY A 392 -17.56 1.23 9.45
C GLY A 392 -18.35 0.07 8.85
N ARG A 393 -19.06 0.30 7.73
CA ARG A 393 -19.76 -0.74 6.98
C ARG A 393 -18.79 -1.75 6.38
N LEU A 394 -17.68 -1.28 5.81
CA LEU A 394 -16.65 -2.16 5.24
C LEU A 394 -15.96 -3.03 6.29
N LYS A 395 -16.02 -2.71 7.59
CA LYS A 395 -15.47 -3.59 8.64
C LYS A 395 -16.31 -4.83 8.94
N LYS A 396 -17.44 -5.02 8.25
CA LYS A 396 -18.29 -6.21 8.37
C LYS A 396 -18.18 -7.04 7.09
N LYS A 397 -17.94 -8.34 7.23
CA LYS A 397 -18.05 -9.32 6.15
C LYS A 397 -19.51 -9.50 5.75
N ALA A 398 -19.78 -9.95 4.52
CA ALA A 398 -21.15 -10.28 4.11
C ALA A 398 -21.80 -11.33 5.02
N LEU A 399 -21.04 -12.30 5.51
CA LEU A 399 -21.49 -13.33 6.45
C LEU A 399 -21.79 -12.82 7.87
N GLY A 400 -21.40 -11.58 8.19
CA GLY A 400 -21.68 -10.97 9.50
C GLY A 400 -20.48 -10.67 10.40
N PRO A 401 -19.45 -11.53 10.51
CA PRO A 401 -18.29 -11.28 11.36
C PRO A 401 -17.50 -10.04 10.96
N ARG A 402 -16.73 -9.53 11.91
CA ARG A 402 -15.83 -8.40 11.68
C ARG A 402 -14.64 -8.80 10.80
N ARG A 403 -14.21 -7.88 9.93
CA ARG A 403 -12.93 -7.92 9.20
C ARG A 403 -12.12 -6.65 9.44
N MET A 404 -10.84 -6.68 9.07
CA MET A 404 -9.98 -5.50 9.09
C MET A 404 -10.09 -4.72 7.77
N VAL A 405 -10.07 -3.39 7.86
CA VAL A 405 -9.97 -2.49 6.70
C VAL A 405 -8.70 -1.67 6.80
N ILE A 406 -7.81 -1.80 5.81
CA ILE A 406 -6.53 -1.10 5.71
C ILE A 406 -6.62 -0.11 4.55
N ALA A 407 -6.27 1.15 4.81
CA ALA A 407 -6.22 2.16 3.77
C ALA A 407 -4.83 2.26 3.14
N ARG A 408 -4.77 2.37 1.81
CA ARG A 408 -3.57 2.75 1.07
C ARG A 408 -3.28 4.24 1.27
N LEU A 409 -2.01 4.57 1.47
CA LEU A 409 -1.48 5.93 1.35
C LEU A 409 -0.25 5.89 0.42
N SER A 410 -0.34 6.55 -0.73
CA SER A 410 0.78 6.65 -1.67
C SER A 410 1.76 7.74 -1.22
N VAL A 411 3.01 7.35 -0.99
CA VAL A 411 4.08 8.20 -0.46
C VAL A 411 5.02 8.67 -1.57
N GLY A 412 5.36 7.79 -2.52
CA GLY A 412 6.32 8.09 -3.59
C GLY A 412 5.72 8.64 -4.87
N LEU A 413 4.39 8.66 -4.98
CA LEU A 413 3.67 9.11 -6.16
C LEU A 413 2.56 10.10 -5.77
N ALA A 414 2.46 11.18 -6.55
CA ALA A 414 1.35 12.12 -6.48
C ALA A 414 0.41 11.91 -7.67
N ARG A 415 -0.88 12.25 -7.49
CA ARG A 415 -1.89 12.17 -8.54
C ARG A 415 -2.67 13.48 -8.64
N ASP A 416 -2.89 13.95 -9.86
CA ASP A 416 -3.61 15.20 -10.14
C ASP A 416 -5.11 15.13 -9.85
N THR A 417 -5.65 13.93 -9.73
CA THR A 417 -7.04 13.71 -9.34
C THR A 417 -7.30 13.92 -7.86
N MET A 418 -6.26 13.86 -7.01
CA MET A 418 -6.41 13.82 -5.55
C MET A 418 -6.84 15.17 -4.98
N PRO A 419 -7.60 15.19 -3.86
CA PRO A 419 -8.08 16.44 -3.25
C PRO A 419 -7.01 17.43 -2.83
N TYR A 420 -5.78 16.98 -2.56
CA TYR A 420 -4.67 17.89 -2.22
C TYR A 420 -4.12 18.64 -3.44
N TRP A 421 -4.40 18.18 -4.67
CA TRP A 421 -3.83 18.75 -5.87
C TRP A 421 -4.35 20.18 -6.09
N LYS A 422 -3.45 21.12 -6.33
CA LYS A 422 -3.82 22.52 -6.53
C LYS A 422 -3.72 22.93 -8.00
N PRO A 423 -4.60 23.83 -8.47
CA PRO A 423 -4.49 24.40 -9.82
C PRO A 423 -3.09 24.99 -10.05
N GLY A 424 -2.51 24.72 -11.22
CA GLY A 424 -1.20 25.23 -11.62
C GLY A 424 0.00 24.42 -11.11
N TRP A 425 -0.22 23.33 -10.38
CA TRP A 425 0.84 22.37 -10.06
C TRP A 425 1.34 21.67 -11.33
N GLN A 426 2.66 21.58 -11.46
CA GLN A 426 3.37 20.96 -12.56
C GLN A 426 4.73 20.44 -12.07
N VAL A 427 5.42 19.65 -12.89
CA VAL A 427 6.78 19.21 -12.55
C VAL A 427 7.67 20.42 -12.24
N GLY A 428 8.38 20.36 -11.13
CA GLY A 428 9.22 21.43 -10.58
C GLY A 428 8.48 22.46 -9.72
N ASN A 429 7.14 22.50 -9.74
CA ASN A 429 6.35 23.40 -8.91
C ASN A 429 5.01 22.75 -8.47
N PRO A 430 4.90 22.32 -7.20
CA PRO A 430 5.86 22.47 -6.11
C PRO A 430 7.11 21.60 -6.28
N SER A 431 8.17 21.92 -5.54
CA SER A 431 9.49 21.30 -5.70
C SER A 431 9.52 19.79 -5.43
N PHE A 432 8.52 19.27 -4.70
CA PHE A 432 8.40 17.84 -4.51
C PHE A 432 7.90 17.09 -5.75
N LEU A 433 7.31 17.74 -6.77
CA LEU A 433 6.93 17.08 -8.02
C LEU A 433 8.15 17.02 -8.94
N VAL A 434 8.84 15.89 -8.96
CA VAL A 434 10.16 15.76 -9.62
C VAL A 434 10.12 15.17 -11.02
N GLY A 435 8.96 14.74 -11.50
CA GLY A 435 8.78 14.25 -12.87
C GLY A 435 7.44 13.56 -13.09
N HIS A 436 7.16 13.19 -14.34
CA HIS A 436 5.99 12.38 -14.69
C HIS A 436 6.26 10.90 -14.49
N PHE A 437 5.32 10.18 -13.90
CA PHE A 437 5.37 8.73 -13.83
C PHE A 437 5.09 8.14 -15.23
N PRO A 438 5.92 7.21 -15.73
CA PRO A 438 5.74 6.62 -17.05
C PRO A 438 4.38 5.91 -17.21
N TYR A 439 3.89 5.90 -18.45
CA TYR A 439 2.70 5.15 -18.91
C TYR A 439 1.36 5.50 -18.25
N THR A 440 1.34 6.38 -17.23
CA THR A 440 0.12 6.77 -16.53
C THR A 440 0.00 8.28 -16.47
N THR A 441 -0.96 8.84 -17.20
CA THR A 441 -1.22 10.29 -17.20
C THR A 441 -1.73 10.75 -15.83
N GLY A 442 -1.32 11.95 -15.41
CA GLY A 442 -1.76 12.53 -14.14
C GLY A 442 -1.07 11.95 -12.90
N VAL A 443 -0.07 11.08 -13.06
CA VAL A 443 0.75 10.53 -11.97
C VAL A 443 2.15 11.11 -12.03
N TYR A 444 2.69 11.48 -10.88
CA TYR A 444 3.95 12.22 -10.76
C TYR A 444 4.85 11.58 -9.72
N TRP A 445 6.16 11.56 -10.00
CA TRP A 445 7.17 11.22 -9.00
C TRP A 445 7.21 12.29 -7.91
N THR A 446 7.35 11.87 -6.66
CA THR A 446 7.55 12.80 -5.54
C THR A 446 8.93 12.65 -4.91
N ASP A 447 9.52 13.76 -4.48
CA ASP A 447 10.60 13.72 -3.48
C ASP A 447 10.00 13.33 -2.11
N VAL A 448 10.20 12.06 -1.73
CA VAL A 448 9.69 11.48 -0.48
C VAL A 448 10.25 12.14 0.78
N MET A 449 11.36 12.89 0.68
CA MET A 449 11.96 13.60 1.80
C MET A 449 11.56 15.07 1.89
N ASN A 450 10.83 15.58 0.90
CA ASN A 450 10.38 16.96 0.90
C ASN A 450 9.42 17.22 2.09
N GLN A 451 9.71 18.26 2.87
CA GLN A 451 8.97 18.51 4.12
C GLN A 451 7.54 18.99 3.89
N GLU A 452 7.26 19.71 2.79
CA GLU A 452 5.89 20.12 2.45
C GLU A 452 5.05 18.91 2.05
N TRP A 453 5.63 18.00 1.25
CA TRP A 453 5.01 16.75 0.88
C TRP A 453 4.71 15.87 2.11
N LEU A 454 5.72 15.66 2.97
CA LEU A 454 5.57 14.89 4.21
C LEU A 454 4.55 15.51 5.18
N ALA A 455 4.45 16.84 5.24
CA ALA A 455 3.43 17.50 6.07
C ALA A 455 2.01 17.22 5.55
N MET A 456 1.79 17.26 4.23
CA MET A 456 0.50 16.91 3.63
C MET A 456 0.15 15.44 3.86
N LEU A 457 1.10 14.53 3.63
CA LEU A 457 0.90 13.10 3.89
C LEU A 457 0.68 12.81 5.37
N GLY A 458 1.35 13.54 6.28
CA GLY A 458 1.10 13.45 7.72
C GLY A 458 -0.34 13.81 8.10
N GLY A 459 -0.90 14.86 7.49
CA GLY A 459 -2.31 15.22 7.65
C GLY A 459 -3.25 14.16 7.09
N ALA A 460 -2.95 13.61 5.91
CA ALA A 460 -3.71 12.51 5.30
C ALA A 460 -3.70 11.26 6.21
N PHE A 461 -2.52 10.84 6.66
CA PHE A 461 -2.33 9.69 7.54
C PHE A 461 -3.14 9.84 8.84
N ALA A 462 -3.07 11.01 9.47
CA ALA A 462 -3.85 11.32 10.67
C ALA A 462 -5.37 11.21 10.41
N SER A 463 -5.83 11.74 9.29
CA SER A 463 -7.24 11.73 8.89
C SER A 463 -7.75 10.33 8.59
N LEU A 464 -6.94 9.47 7.96
CA LEU A 464 -7.28 8.06 7.75
C LEU A 464 -7.45 7.31 9.07
N MET A 465 -6.58 7.58 10.07
CA MET A 465 -6.78 7.04 11.42
C MET A 465 -8.08 7.56 12.07
N ASP A 466 -8.47 8.82 11.84
CA ASP A 466 -9.70 9.42 12.38
C ASP A 466 -10.99 8.90 11.72
N LEU A 467 -10.93 8.57 10.42
CA LEU A 467 -11.98 7.78 9.74
C LEU A 467 -12.16 6.40 10.36
N GLY A 468 -11.15 5.95 11.11
CA GLY A 468 -11.18 4.72 11.86
C GLY A 468 -10.90 3.53 10.98
N VAL A 469 -9.93 3.58 10.07
CA VAL A 469 -9.38 2.36 9.45
C VAL A 469 -8.65 1.52 10.51
N ASP A 470 -8.45 0.23 10.25
CA ASP A 470 -7.77 -0.70 11.16
C ASP A 470 -6.26 -0.75 10.95
N GLY A 471 -5.74 -0.18 9.86
CA GLY A 471 -4.32 -0.09 9.54
C GLY A 471 -4.09 0.79 8.30
N ILE A 472 -2.84 1.11 7.99
CA ILE A 472 -2.47 1.86 6.78
C ILE A 472 -1.35 1.13 6.05
N MET A 473 -1.49 0.99 4.72
CA MET A 473 -0.43 0.51 3.83
C MET A 473 0.24 1.70 3.16
N LEU A 474 1.55 1.85 3.37
CA LEU A 474 2.40 2.78 2.65
C LEU A 474 2.76 2.20 1.28
N ASP A 475 2.46 2.95 0.24
CA ASP A 475 2.60 2.57 -1.17
C ASP A 475 3.48 3.59 -1.92
N GLY A 476 4.02 3.26 -3.09
CA GLY A 476 5.06 4.07 -3.71
C GLY A 476 6.37 4.07 -2.93
N MET A 477 6.60 3.06 -2.11
CA MET A 477 7.80 2.97 -1.26
C MET A 477 9.01 2.42 -2.02
N THR A 478 8.79 1.97 -3.27
CA THR A 478 9.83 1.49 -4.19
C THR A 478 10.35 2.58 -5.14
N THR A 479 9.74 3.77 -5.16
CA THR A 479 10.05 4.83 -6.14
C THR A 479 11.50 5.29 -6.10
N PHE A 480 12.19 5.11 -4.98
CA PHE A 480 13.63 5.36 -4.85
C PHE A 480 14.49 4.57 -5.86
N LEU A 481 13.99 3.43 -6.38
CA LEU A 481 14.67 2.64 -7.40
C LEU A 481 14.90 3.44 -8.68
N ARG A 482 14.08 4.45 -8.98
CA ARG A 482 14.34 5.41 -10.07
C ARG A 482 15.65 6.15 -9.84
N GLN A 483 15.85 6.69 -8.63
CA GLN A 483 17.08 7.41 -8.30
C GLN A 483 18.29 6.47 -8.26
N GLU A 484 18.12 5.22 -7.79
CA GLU A 484 19.20 4.24 -7.83
C GLU A 484 19.61 3.88 -9.26
N ALA A 485 18.64 3.70 -10.17
CA ALA A 485 18.84 3.44 -11.59
C ALA A 485 19.55 4.59 -12.31
N LEU A 486 19.15 5.84 -12.03
CA LEU A 486 19.77 7.03 -12.61
C LEU A 486 21.14 7.38 -11.99
N ASN A 487 21.56 6.69 -10.92
CA ASN A 487 22.84 6.94 -10.25
C ASN A 487 23.56 5.61 -9.95
N PRO A 488 24.11 4.91 -10.96
CA PRO A 488 24.86 3.68 -10.74
C PRO A 488 26.10 3.93 -9.86
N ILE A 489 26.47 2.92 -9.06
CA ILE A 489 27.62 2.93 -8.13
C ILE A 489 28.61 1.85 -8.58
#